data_AF-A0AAI9F2J8-F1
#
_entry.id   AF-A0AAI9F2J8-F1
#
_cell.length_a   1.000
_cell.length_b   1.000
_cell.length_c   1.000
_cell.angle_alpha   90.00
_cell.angle_beta   90.00
_cell.angle_gamma   90.00
#
_symmetry.space_group_name_H-M   'P 1'
#
loop_
_entity.id
_entity.type
_entity.pdbx_description
1 polymer ?
#
loop_
_entity_poly.entity_id
_entity_poly.type
_entity_poly.pdbx_seq_one_letter_code
_entity_poly.pdbx_strand_id
1 'polypeptide(L)'
;MKKYFIISLIFISLVALLVYTQDNSFTTFNIFGINLTLPNAVWIALFLGLFCIFSIIYFFVVNLKNTFYQKNVNKDIKTIIENIKNKILYINNTKKTKILNEINNFATHNIEGLNIVPKESKNFEFLIDIQKLKNGEVIEIGKYKLDENNPWFILNIKNRLKKEPNYAQEVLKKFKNKELKKEAFYIFAKTATIKEILKYDYDINLDILLSHINDKDLELLVNKAKLTPKEEIEFARKLYMTRTPDEELSLVDKMPYAKSYLALKYEHLDLAKDTIEANEIKFFEFFLKLRLAGIKADIDEYIDSKI
;
A
#
# COMPACT_ATOMS: atom_id res chain seq x y z
N MET A 1 36.38 32.35 14.73
CA MET A 1 36.46 33.80 14.43
C MET A 1 36.88 34.62 15.65
N LYS A 2 36.06 34.78 16.71
CA LYS A 2 36.42 35.63 17.87
C LYS A 2 37.76 35.28 18.53
N LYS A 3 37.99 33.99 18.84
CA LYS A 3 39.26 33.52 19.42
C LYS A 3 40.47 33.77 18.51
N TYR A 4 40.33 33.51 17.21
CA TYR A 4 41.38 33.75 16.21
C TYR A 4 41.77 35.22 16.15
N PHE A 5 40.80 36.14 16.07
CA PHE A 5 41.06 37.58 16.01
C PHE A 5 41.84 38.08 17.23
N ILE A 6 41.44 37.67 18.43
CA ILE A 6 42.09 38.06 19.68
C ILE A 6 43.53 37.53 19.72
N ILE A 7 43.75 36.25 19.38
CA ILE A 7 45.08 35.64 19.36
C ILE A 7 45.97 36.32 18.31
N SER A 8 45.45 36.62 17.12
CA SER A 8 46.19 37.33 16.08
C SER A 8 46.58 38.74 16.51
N LEU A 9 45.71 39.46 17.22
CA LEU A 9 46.03 40.81 17.72
C LEU A 9 47.13 40.76 18.79
N ILE A 10 47.04 39.82 19.73
CA ILE A 10 48.09 39.59 20.73
C ILE A 10 49.42 39.25 20.05
N PHE A 11 49.40 38.36 19.05
CA PHE A 11 50.59 37.98 18.29
C PHE A 11 51.23 39.18 17.56
N ILE A 12 50.42 40.01 16.88
CA ILE A 12 50.90 41.22 16.20
C ILE A 12 51.57 42.16 17.21
N SER A 13 50.92 42.43 18.34
CA SER A 13 51.48 43.31 19.37
C SER A 13 52.79 42.78 19.96
N LEU A 14 52.88 41.47 20.21
CA LEU A 14 54.06 40.84 20.79
C LEU A 14 55.24 40.86 19.80
N VAL A 15 54.99 40.56 18.53
CA VAL A 15 56.02 40.63 17.47
C VAL A 15 56.48 42.07 17.24
N ALA A 16 55.56 43.03 17.20
CA ALA A 16 55.90 44.44 17.04
C ALA A 16 56.74 44.96 18.23
N LEU A 17 56.39 44.58 19.46
CA LEU A 17 57.16 44.93 20.65
C LEU A 17 58.57 44.31 20.62
N LEU A 18 58.70 43.05 20.18
CA LEU A 18 59.99 42.39 20.04
C LEU A 18 60.88 43.08 19.01
N VAL A 19 60.32 43.46 17.85
CA VAL A 19 61.07 44.20 16.83
C VAL A 19 61.52 45.54 17.38
N TYR A 20 60.63 46.27 18.08
CA TYR A 20 60.95 47.57 18.65
C TYR A 20 62.12 47.53 19.65
N THR A 21 62.19 46.46 20.48
CA THR A 21 63.27 46.32 21.47
C THR A 21 64.60 45.90 20.85
N GLN A 22 64.59 45.18 19.72
CA GLN A 22 65.81 44.72 19.05
C GLN A 22 66.34 45.71 18.00
N ASP A 23 65.44 46.38 17.28
CA ASP A 23 65.77 47.28 16.18
C ASP A 23 64.80 48.48 16.16
N ASN A 24 65.26 49.60 16.71
CA ASN A 24 64.51 50.86 16.76
C ASN A 24 64.84 51.79 15.57
N SER A 25 65.28 51.23 14.44
CA SER A 25 65.53 51.99 13.23
C SER A 25 64.24 52.32 12.47
N PHE A 26 64.37 53.29 11.56
CA PHE A 26 63.29 53.79 10.72
C PHE A 26 63.56 53.45 9.26
N THR A 27 62.53 52.98 8.57
CA THR A 27 62.58 52.69 7.14
C THR A 27 61.59 53.59 6.40
N THR A 28 62.06 54.19 5.30
CA THR A 28 61.22 54.95 4.38
C THR A 28 60.82 54.07 3.21
N PHE A 29 59.52 53.88 3.02
CA PHE A 29 58.99 53.31 1.79
C PHE A 29 58.30 54.39 0.96
N ASN A 30 58.54 54.37 -0.34
CA ASN A 30 57.79 55.17 -1.30
C ASN A 30 56.55 54.37 -1.72
N ILE A 31 55.39 54.75 -1.21
CA ILE A 31 54.12 54.10 -1.50
C ILE A 31 53.25 55.12 -2.24
N PHE A 32 52.91 54.83 -3.51
CA PHE A 32 52.10 55.69 -4.37
C PHE A 32 52.61 57.15 -4.50
N GLY A 33 53.93 57.35 -4.51
CA GLY A 33 54.55 58.68 -4.64
C GLY A 33 54.68 59.44 -3.31
N ILE A 34 54.22 58.87 -2.20
CA ILE A 34 54.38 59.41 -0.84
C ILE A 34 55.51 58.66 -0.14
N ASN A 35 56.52 59.39 0.31
CA ASN A 35 57.60 58.83 1.13
C ASN A 35 57.14 58.77 2.58
N LEU A 36 56.83 57.56 3.05
CA LEU A 36 56.39 57.33 4.42
C LEU A 36 57.54 56.73 5.24
N THR A 37 58.01 57.47 6.25
CA THR A 37 59.05 57.01 7.18
C THR A 37 58.41 56.58 8.49
N LEU A 38 58.48 55.27 8.80
CA LEU A 38 57.93 54.69 10.03
C LEU A 38 58.98 53.79 10.71
N PRO A 39 58.88 53.59 12.04
CA PRO A 39 59.69 52.58 12.72
C PRO A 39 59.48 51.18 12.13
N ASN A 40 60.52 50.36 12.09
CA ASN A 40 60.45 48.99 11.55
C ASN A 40 59.38 48.14 12.25
N ALA A 41 59.21 48.31 13.57
CA ALA A 41 58.16 47.66 14.34
C ALA A 41 56.75 47.98 13.82
N VAL A 42 56.50 49.23 13.40
CA VAL A 42 55.20 49.66 12.85
C VAL A 42 54.99 49.06 11.47
N TRP A 43 56.02 49.01 10.62
CA TRP A 43 55.95 48.33 9.32
C TRP A 43 55.57 46.86 9.46
N ILE A 44 56.22 46.14 10.39
CA ILE A 44 55.93 44.73 10.64
C ILE A 44 54.50 44.55 11.18
N ALA A 45 54.05 45.40 12.10
CA ALA A 45 52.67 45.38 12.58
C ALA A 45 51.65 45.61 11.46
N LEU A 46 51.93 46.53 10.52
CA LEU A 46 51.08 46.79 9.35
C LEU A 46 51.01 45.59 8.42
N PHE A 47 52.15 44.96 8.07
CA PHE A 47 52.16 43.77 7.22
C PHE A 47 51.42 42.59 7.86
N LEU A 48 51.64 42.34 9.15
CA LEU A 48 50.92 41.28 9.87
C LEU A 48 49.43 41.60 10.04
N GLY A 49 49.07 42.88 10.22
CA GLY A 49 47.69 43.35 10.24
C GLY A 49 46.98 43.10 8.91
N LEU A 50 47.65 43.40 7.79
CA LEU A 50 47.15 43.09 6.45
C LEU A 50 46.96 41.58 6.23
N PHE A 51 47.93 40.77 6.67
CA PHE A 51 47.82 39.31 6.62
C PHE A 51 46.63 38.78 7.46
N CYS A 52 46.42 39.34 8.66
CA CYS A 52 45.28 39.01 9.51
C CYS A 52 43.95 39.30 8.81
N ILE A 53 43.83 40.45 8.13
CA ILE A 53 42.65 40.80 7.33
C ILE A 53 42.39 39.75 6.23
N PHE A 54 43.42 39.38 5.46
CA PHE A 54 43.27 38.34 4.43
C PHE A 54 42.83 37.00 5.02
N SER A 55 43.37 36.59 6.16
CA SER A 55 42.97 35.36 6.82
C SER A 55 41.52 35.40 7.31
N ILE A 56 41.04 36.55 7.83
CA ILE A 56 39.65 36.72 8.25
C ILE A 56 38.70 36.56 7.05
N ILE A 57 39.03 37.19 5.91
CA ILE A 57 38.27 37.07 4.66
C ILE A 57 38.23 35.60 4.21
N TYR A 58 39.38 34.91 4.23
CA TYR A 58 39.45 33.50 3.87
C TYR A 58 38.54 32.62 4.74
N PHE A 59 38.62 32.75 6.07
CA PHE A 59 37.75 31.98 6.98
C PHE A 59 36.27 32.33 6.82
N PHE A 60 35.96 33.58 6.51
CA PHE A 60 34.59 33.99 6.22
C PHE A 60 34.05 33.29 4.96
N VAL A 61 34.81 33.29 3.87
CA VAL A 61 34.44 32.61 2.62
C VAL A 61 34.26 31.10 2.85
N VAL A 62 35.18 30.47 3.58
CA VAL A 62 35.10 29.03 3.91
C VAL A 62 33.85 28.73 4.74
N ASN A 63 33.56 29.52 5.78
CA ASN A 63 32.37 29.33 6.61
C ASN A 63 31.07 29.54 5.83
N LEU A 64 31.03 30.55 4.94
CA LEU A 64 29.89 30.76 4.04
C LEU A 64 29.68 29.55 3.13
N LYS A 65 30.74 29.08 2.47
CA LYS A 65 30.68 27.89 1.60
C LYS A 65 30.15 26.67 2.36
N ASN A 66 30.65 26.43 3.58
CA ASN A 66 30.18 25.33 4.42
C ASN A 66 28.71 25.49 4.82
N THR A 67 28.26 26.70 5.14
CA THR A 67 26.85 26.98 5.47
C THR A 67 25.92 26.70 4.28
N PHE A 68 26.30 27.14 3.08
CA PHE A 68 25.54 26.84 1.86
C PHE A 68 25.51 25.34 1.56
N TYR A 69 26.65 24.66 1.75
CA TYR A 69 26.74 23.21 1.60
C TYR A 69 25.77 22.49 2.55
N GLN A 70 25.80 22.81 3.85
CA GLN A 70 24.90 22.24 4.85
C GLN A 70 23.42 22.51 4.52
N LYS A 71 23.07 23.72 4.07
CA LYS A 71 21.70 24.05 3.63
C LYS A 71 21.26 23.17 2.45
N ASN A 72 22.13 22.96 1.47
CA ASN A 72 21.83 22.12 0.32
C ASN A 72 21.70 20.64 0.71
N VAL A 73 22.56 20.12 1.59
CA VAL A 73 22.45 18.76 2.14
C VAL A 73 21.12 18.58 2.87
N ASN A 74 20.74 19.52 3.74
CA ASN A 74 19.46 19.45 4.46
C ASN A 74 18.25 19.49 3.51
N LYS A 75 18.34 20.25 2.42
CA LYS A 75 17.31 20.27 1.37
C LYS A 75 17.22 18.94 0.63
N ASP A 76 18.36 18.34 0.32
CA ASP A 76 18.42 17.03 -0.34
C ASP A 76 17.87 15.93 0.57
N ILE A 77 18.21 15.93 1.87
CA ILE A 77 17.64 14.99 2.85
C ILE A 77 16.11 15.06 2.87
N LYS A 78 15.53 16.27 2.94
CA LYS A 78 14.07 16.46 2.89
C LYS A 78 13.47 15.93 1.59
N THR A 79 14.16 16.14 0.47
CA THR A 79 13.72 15.67 -0.84
C THR A 79 13.76 14.14 -0.93
N ILE A 80 14.81 13.51 -0.39
CA ILE A 80 14.95 12.05 -0.31
C ILE A 80 13.84 11.45 0.54
N ILE A 81 13.54 12.03 1.71
CA ILE A 81 12.44 11.57 2.58
C ILE A 81 11.10 11.60 1.82
N GLU A 82 10.80 12.69 1.11
CA GLU A 82 9.56 12.79 0.32
C GLU A 82 9.55 11.79 -0.85
N ASN A 83 10.69 11.56 -1.51
CA ASN A 83 10.79 10.58 -2.59
C ASN A 83 10.60 9.14 -2.07
N ILE A 84 11.18 8.80 -0.91
CA ILE A 84 10.98 7.50 -0.25
C ILE A 84 9.50 7.32 0.08
N LYS A 85 8.87 8.35 0.68
CA LYS A 85 7.43 8.35 0.94
C LYS A 85 6.63 8.11 -0.34
N ASN A 86 6.93 8.81 -1.42
CA ASN A 86 6.25 8.64 -2.70
C ASN A 86 6.43 7.23 -3.25
N LYS A 87 7.63 6.63 -3.14
CA LYS A 87 7.82 5.24 -3.56
C LYS A 87 7.06 4.25 -2.71
N ILE A 88 7.07 4.39 -1.39
CA ILE A 88 6.28 3.52 -0.50
C ILE A 88 4.79 3.64 -0.80
N LEU A 89 4.30 4.85 -1.10
CA LEU A 89 2.92 5.11 -1.46
C LEU A 89 2.59 4.86 -2.94
N TYR A 90 3.52 4.32 -3.74
CA TYR A 90 3.36 4.09 -5.18
C TYR A 90 2.92 5.35 -5.96
N ILE A 91 3.42 6.51 -5.57
CA ILE A 91 3.21 7.80 -6.25
C ILE A 91 4.37 8.03 -7.21
N ASN A 92 4.05 8.19 -8.49
CA ASN A 92 5.02 8.47 -9.55
C ASN A 92 5.41 9.95 -9.60
N ASN A 93 6.01 10.44 -8.52
CA ASN A 93 6.54 11.79 -8.42
C ASN A 93 7.85 11.77 -7.63
N THR A 94 8.98 11.80 -8.33
CA THR A 94 10.31 11.85 -7.69
C THR A 94 11.05 13.10 -8.14
N LYS A 95 11.76 13.72 -7.20
CA LYS A 95 12.55 14.93 -7.45
C LYS A 95 14.04 14.58 -7.43
N LYS A 96 14.81 15.23 -8.29
CA LYS A 96 16.28 15.09 -8.30
C LYS A 96 16.90 15.87 -7.13
N THR A 97 17.98 15.35 -6.57
CA THR A 97 18.82 16.00 -5.57
C THR A 97 20.17 16.39 -6.18
N LYS A 98 20.91 17.31 -5.54
CA LYS A 98 22.16 17.84 -6.10
C LYS A 98 23.40 17.15 -5.54
N ILE A 99 23.54 17.15 -4.21
CA ILE A 99 24.68 16.61 -3.47
C ILE A 99 24.46 15.12 -3.21
N LEU A 100 23.28 14.74 -2.74
CA LEU A 100 22.96 13.35 -2.37
C LEU A 100 22.23 12.61 -3.51
N ASN A 101 22.67 12.81 -4.76
CA ASN A 101 21.99 12.26 -5.94
C ASN A 101 22.08 10.73 -6.00
N GLU A 102 23.23 10.15 -5.67
CA GLU A 102 23.42 8.70 -5.68
C GLU A 102 22.50 7.98 -4.67
N ILE A 103 22.42 8.51 -3.44
CA ILE A 103 21.52 7.98 -2.40
C ILE A 103 20.06 8.10 -2.84
N ASN A 104 19.70 9.25 -3.42
CA ASN A 104 18.35 9.47 -3.92
C ASN A 104 18.01 8.49 -5.04
N ASN A 105 18.92 8.28 -6.00
CA ASN A 105 18.73 7.34 -7.10
C ASN A 105 18.60 5.92 -6.57
N PHE A 106 19.46 5.52 -5.63
CA PHE A 106 19.37 4.21 -4.98
C PHE A 106 17.98 4.00 -4.38
N ALA A 107 17.51 4.94 -3.57
CA ALA A 107 16.22 4.88 -2.90
C ALA A 107 15.00 4.92 -3.85
N THR A 108 15.16 5.42 -5.08
CA THR A 108 14.03 5.65 -6.01
C THR A 108 14.00 4.73 -7.22
N HIS A 109 15.16 4.22 -7.67
CA HIS A 109 15.30 3.46 -8.91
C HIS A 109 15.97 2.09 -8.71
N ASN A 110 16.81 1.91 -7.68
CA ASN A 110 17.55 0.66 -7.48
C ASN A 110 16.88 -0.29 -6.48
N ILE A 111 15.76 0.12 -5.88
CA ILE A 111 15.03 -0.65 -4.88
C ILE A 111 13.62 -0.93 -5.38
N GLU A 112 13.30 -2.21 -5.52
CA GLU A 112 11.94 -2.71 -5.74
C GLU A 112 11.64 -3.82 -4.72
N GLY A 113 10.45 -3.80 -4.12
CA GLY A 113 9.96 -4.94 -3.32
C GLY A 113 10.47 -5.08 -1.88
N LEU A 114 10.99 -4.03 -1.24
CA LEU A 114 11.32 -4.12 0.19
C LEU A 114 10.09 -4.30 1.07
N ASN A 115 10.19 -5.19 2.06
CA ASN A 115 9.16 -5.32 3.07
C ASN A 115 9.18 -4.09 4.00
N ILE A 116 8.12 -3.30 3.94
CA ILE A 116 7.94 -2.13 4.81
C ILE A 116 7.49 -2.62 6.19
N VAL A 117 8.37 -2.49 7.18
CA VAL A 117 8.06 -2.65 8.60
C VAL A 117 7.71 -1.26 9.15
N PRO A 118 6.42 -0.91 9.24
CA PRO A 118 6.02 0.41 9.71
C PRO A 118 6.38 0.56 11.19
N LYS A 119 7.16 1.60 11.49
CA LYS A 119 7.44 2.06 12.85
C LYS A 119 7.21 3.56 12.88
N GLU A 120 6.72 4.05 14.00
CA GLU A 120 6.54 5.48 14.20
C GLU A 120 7.89 6.20 14.05
N SER A 121 7.88 7.24 13.22
CA SER A 121 9.04 8.07 12.98
C SER A 121 8.57 9.47 12.62
N LYS A 122 9.18 10.48 13.24
CA LYS A 122 8.87 11.90 13.03
C LYS A 122 8.90 12.33 11.56
N ASN A 123 9.74 11.70 10.75
CA ASN A 123 9.88 12.02 9.33
C ASN A 123 9.01 11.12 8.42
N PHE A 124 8.38 10.07 8.95
CA PHE A 124 7.62 9.06 8.22
C PHE A 124 6.29 8.74 8.90
N GLU A 125 5.53 9.77 9.29
CA GLU A 125 4.25 9.63 10.01
C GLU A 125 3.24 8.74 9.25
N PHE A 126 3.28 8.73 7.91
CA PHE A 126 2.41 7.89 7.08
C PHE A 126 2.62 6.38 7.29
N LEU A 127 3.73 5.95 7.91
CA LEU A 127 3.93 4.54 8.26
C LEU A 127 2.91 4.06 9.29
N ILE A 128 2.43 4.93 10.18
CA ILE A 128 1.36 4.59 11.14
C ILE A 128 0.07 4.23 10.38
N ASP A 129 -0.27 5.02 9.37
CA ASP A 129 -1.46 4.78 8.55
C ASP A 129 -1.33 3.49 7.73
N ILE A 130 -0.13 3.18 7.23
CA ILE A 130 0.16 1.87 6.59
C ILE A 130 0.00 0.72 7.59
N GLN A 131 0.43 0.89 8.84
CA GLN A 131 0.26 -0.12 9.87
C GLN A 131 -1.22 -0.39 10.16
N LYS A 132 -2.01 0.68 10.32
CA LYS A 132 -3.47 0.59 10.49
C LYS A 132 -4.13 -0.17 9.33
N LEU A 133 -3.77 0.15 8.09
CA LEU A 133 -4.26 -0.57 6.91
C LEU A 133 -3.92 -2.06 6.94
N LYS A 134 -2.68 -2.42 7.32
CA LYS A 134 -2.26 -3.82 7.45
C LYS A 134 -3.04 -4.56 8.56
N ASN A 135 -3.45 -3.85 9.60
CA ASN A 135 -4.26 -4.39 10.70
C ASN A 135 -5.76 -4.50 10.37
N GLY A 136 -6.19 -4.15 9.15
CA GLY A 136 -7.60 -4.20 8.76
C GLY A 136 -8.40 -2.95 9.14
N GLU A 137 -7.74 -1.87 9.56
CA GLU A 137 -8.39 -0.60 9.83
C GLU A 137 -8.63 0.21 8.54
N VAL A 138 -9.57 1.15 8.63
CA VAL A 138 -9.90 2.09 7.56
C VAL A 138 -9.31 3.43 7.95
N ILE A 139 -8.60 4.06 7.02
CA ILE A 139 -8.00 5.38 7.21
C ILE A 139 -8.60 6.40 6.24
N GLU A 140 -8.36 7.68 6.52
CA GLU A 140 -8.64 8.76 5.58
C GLU A 140 -7.62 8.75 4.43
N ILE A 141 -7.82 7.87 3.46
CA ILE A 141 -6.90 7.67 2.34
C ILE A 141 -6.82 8.91 1.40
N GLY A 142 -7.84 9.77 1.43
CA GLY A 142 -7.95 10.96 0.58
C GLY A 142 -6.80 11.95 0.78
N LYS A 143 -6.21 12.02 1.99
CA LYS A 143 -5.08 12.91 2.29
C LYS A 143 -3.83 12.63 1.45
N TYR A 144 -3.71 11.42 0.91
CA TYR A 144 -2.57 11.01 0.07
C TYR A 144 -2.80 11.16 -1.43
N LYS A 145 -4.04 11.44 -1.86
CA LYS A 145 -4.42 11.58 -3.28
C LYS A 145 -3.92 10.40 -4.14
N LEU A 146 -4.12 9.17 -3.64
CA LEU A 146 -3.72 7.95 -4.35
C LEU A 146 -4.67 7.63 -5.50
N ASP A 147 -4.13 6.99 -6.53
CA ASP A 147 -4.93 6.44 -7.64
C ASP A 147 -5.80 5.25 -7.17
N GLU A 148 -6.91 4.98 -7.88
CA GLU A 148 -7.81 3.86 -7.57
C GLU A 148 -7.13 2.49 -7.70
N ASN A 149 -6.10 2.37 -8.54
CA ASN A 149 -5.34 1.13 -8.73
C ASN A 149 -4.17 1.00 -7.76
N ASN A 150 -3.99 1.95 -6.85
CA ASN A 150 -2.94 1.90 -5.85
C ASN A 150 -3.19 0.77 -4.84
N PRO A 151 -2.19 -0.05 -4.49
CA PRO A 151 -2.35 -1.16 -3.54
C PRO A 151 -2.91 -0.72 -2.18
N TRP A 152 -2.48 0.44 -1.66
CA TRP A 152 -2.97 0.97 -0.39
C TRP A 152 -4.40 1.48 -0.48
N PHE A 153 -4.77 2.05 -1.63
CA PHE A 153 -6.15 2.47 -1.88
C PHE A 153 -7.08 1.26 -1.92
N ILE A 154 -6.71 0.25 -2.71
CA ILE A 154 -7.44 -1.02 -2.82
C ILE A 154 -7.60 -1.65 -1.44
N LEU A 155 -6.52 -1.78 -0.67
CA LEU A 155 -6.56 -2.37 0.68
C LEU A 155 -7.49 -1.59 1.62
N ASN A 156 -7.47 -0.26 1.59
CA ASN A 156 -8.37 0.56 2.41
C ASN A 156 -9.85 0.30 2.08
N ILE A 157 -10.18 0.21 0.78
CA ILE A 157 -11.54 -0.10 0.33
C ILE A 157 -11.94 -1.53 0.75
N LYS A 158 -11.05 -2.52 0.60
CA LYS A 158 -11.31 -3.90 1.06
C LYS A 158 -11.57 -3.96 2.57
N ASN A 159 -10.77 -3.25 3.36
CA ASN A 159 -10.98 -3.16 4.82
C ASN A 159 -12.32 -2.51 5.14
N ARG A 160 -12.70 -1.46 4.41
CA ARG A 160 -13.99 -0.79 4.62
C ARG A 160 -15.16 -1.68 4.26
N LEU A 161 -15.09 -2.40 3.14
CA LEU A 161 -16.12 -3.36 2.73
C LEU A 161 -16.35 -4.46 3.77
N LYS A 162 -15.30 -4.91 4.47
CA LYS A 162 -15.43 -5.89 5.55
C LYS A 162 -16.13 -5.33 6.80
N LYS A 163 -15.96 -4.05 7.11
CA LYS A 163 -16.57 -3.40 8.28
C LYS A 163 -17.98 -2.87 7.99
N GLU A 164 -18.18 -2.35 6.78
CA GLU A 164 -19.40 -1.67 6.35
C GLU A 164 -19.91 -2.29 5.04
N PRO A 165 -20.67 -3.39 5.09
CA PRO A 165 -21.21 -4.04 3.88
C PRO A 165 -22.05 -3.11 3.00
N ASN A 166 -22.77 -2.15 3.60
CA ASN A 166 -23.56 -1.15 2.89
C ASN A 166 -22.73 -0.27 1.93
N TYR A 167 -21.42 -0.12 2.20
CA TYR A 167 -20.51 0.63 1.34
C TYR A 167 -20.32 -0.02 -0.03
N ALA A 168 -20.65 -1.31 -0.18
CA ALA A 168 -20.52 -2.04 -1.44
C ALA A 168 -21.30 -1.39 -2.59
N GLN A 169 -22.48 -0.83 -2.33
CA GLN A 169 -23.28 -0.16 -3.36
C GLN A 169 -22.59 1.11 -3.88
N GLU A 170 -21.93 1.86 -3.00
CA GLU A 170 -21.13 3.02 -3.40
C GLU A 170 -19.92 2.57 -4.24
N VAL A 171 -19.30 1.46 -3.86
CA VAL A 171 -18.12 0.95 -4.58
C VAL A 171 -18.47 0.57 -6.02
N LEU A 172 -19.59 -0.11 -6.22
CA LEU A 172 -20.10 -0.50 -7.55
C LEU A 172 -20.37 0.69 -8.46
N LYS A 173 -20.90 1.79 -7.90
CA LYS A 173 -21.24 3.03 -8.65
C LYS A 173 -20.02 3.90 -8.94
N LYS A 174 -19.15 4.11 -7.95
CA LYS A 174 -18.15 5.18 -7.97
C LYS A 174 -16.82 4.78 -8.63
N PHE A 175 -16.30 3.58 -8.33
CA PHE A 175 -14.96 3.20 -8.77
C PHE A 175 -14.97 2.61 -10.17
N LYS A 176 -13.80 2.52 -10.81
CA LYS A 176 -13.63 1.86 -12.12
C LYS A 176 -12.90 0.53 -12.03
N ASN A 177 -12.18 0.28 -10.95
CA ASN A 177 -11.39 -0.94 -10.75
C ASN A 177 -12.30 -2.19 -10.76
N LYS A 178 -12.06 -3.12 -11.69
CA LYS A 178 -12.89 -4.30 -11.92
C LYS A 178 -12.85 -5.30 -10.74
N GLU A 179 -11.68 -5.50 -10.15
CA GLU A 179 -11.50 -6.44 -9.03
C GLU A 179 -12.25 -5.95 -7.79
N LEU A 180 -12.11 -4.66 -7.45
CA LEU A 180 -12.84 -4.06 -6.34
C LEU A 180 -14.36 -4.13 -6.55
N LYS A 181 -14.84 -3.91 -7.78
CA LYS A 181 -16.27 -4.06 -8.08
C LYS A 181 -16.75 -5.49 -7.92
N LYS A 182 -15.95 -6.47 -8.36
CA LYS A 182 -16.29 -7.89 -8.19
C LYS A 182 -16.40 -8.25 -6.71
N GLU A 183 -15.44 -7.85 -5.88
CA GLU A 183 -15.51 -8.08 -4.42
C GLU A 183 -16.68 -7.35 -3.77
N ALA A 184 -16.92 -6.09 -4.14
CA ALA A 184 -18.07 -5.34 -3.64
C ALA A 184 -19.40 -5.98 -4.07
N PHE A 185 -19.49 -6.48 -5.30
CA PHE A 185 -20.68 -7.18 -5.77
C PHE A 185 -21.00 -8.39 -4.91
N TYR A 186 -20.02 -9.24 -4.60
CA TYR A 186 -20.26 -10.41 -3.76
C TYR A 186 -20.73 -10.07 -2.35
N ILE A 187 -20.32 -8.92 -1.80
CA ILE A 187 -20.79 -8.45 -0.49
C ILE A 187 -22.20 -7.86 -0.61
N PHE A 188 -22.42 -6.99 -1.60
CA PHE A 188 -23.72 -6.38 -1.87
C PHE A 188 -24.81 -7.42 -2.14
N ALA A 189 -24.49 -8.43 -2.95
CA ALA A 189 -25.41 -9.46 -3.39
C ALA A 189 -25.83 -10.45 -2.29
N LYS A 190 -25.27 -10.37 -1.07
CA LYS A 190 -25.78 -11.14 0.08
C LYS A 190 -26.94 -10.45 0.79
N THR A 191 -27.10 -9.15 0.61
CA THR A 191 -28.10 -8.33 1.31
C THR A 191 -29.08 -7.63 0.39
N ALA A 192 -28.74 -7.50 -0.88
CA ALA A 192 -29.54 -6.80 -1.88
C ALA A 192 -30.73 -7.65 -2.36
N THR A 193 -31.74 -7.01 -2.93
CA THR A 193 -32.86 -7.76 -3.53
C THR A 193 -32.42 -8.44 -4.83
N ILE A 194 -33.01 -9.58 -5.18
CA ILE A 194 -32.70 -10.33 -6.42
C ILE A 194 -32.76 -9.44 -7.66
N LYS A 195 -33.77 -8.56 -7.75
CA LYS A 195 -33.93 -7.60 -8.86
C LYS A 195 -32.75 -6.63 -8.99
N GLU A 196 -32.09 -6.27 -7.89
CA GLU A 196 -30.92 -5.41 -7.89
C GLU A 196 -29.64 -6.16 -8.23
N ILE A 197 -29.52 -7.41 -7.77
CA ILE A 197 -28.39 -8.30 -8.10
C ILE A 197 -28.33 -8.50 -9.62
N LEU A 198 -29.48 -8.79 -10.24
CA LEU A 198 -29.59 -9.07 -11.68
C LEU A 198 -29.25 -7.89 -12.58
N LYS A 199 -29.17 -6.65 -12.05
CA LYS A 199 -28.71 -5.47 -12.81
C LYS A 199 -27.24 -5.51 -13.16
N TYR A 200 -26.46 -6.34 -12.46
CA TYR A 200 -25.03 -6.48 -12.69
C TYR A 200 -24.73 -7.81 -13.41
N ASP A 201 -23.73 -7.77 -14.27
CA ASP A 201 -23.26 -8.92 -15.05
C ASP A 201 -22.05 -9.57 -14.37
N TYR A 202 -22.28 -10.17 -13.20
CA TYR A 202 -21.28 -10.93 -12.46
C TYR A 202 -21.80 -12.35 -12.18
N ASP A 203 -20.88 -13.33 -12.15
CA ASP A 203 -21.23 -14.72 -11.82
C ASP A 203 -21.76 -14.81 -10.39
N ILE A 204 -22.83 -15.60 -10.21
CA ILE A 204 -23.44 -15.88 -8.92
C ILE A 204 -22.75 -17.10 -8.30
N ASN A 205 -22.26 -16.94 -7.06
CA ASN A 205 -21.60 -18.00 -6.30
C ASN A 205 -22.56 -18.62 -5.27
N LEU A 206 -22.10 -19.71 -4.63
CA LEU A 206 -22.86 -20.44 -3.61
C LEU A 206 -23.33 -19.52 -2.47
N ASP A 207 -22.45 -18.67 -1.95
CA ASP A 207 -22.76 -17.77 -0.84
C ASP A 207 -23.96 -16.85 -1.13
N ILE A 208 -24.06 -16.31 -2.35
CA ILE A 208 -25.19 -15.46 -2.76
C ILE A 208 -26.47 -16.31 -2.77
N LEU A 209 -26.44 -17.50 -3.37
CA LEU A 209 -27.62 -18.37 -3.42
C LEU A 209 -28.12 -18.74 -2.03
N LEU A 210 -27.20 -19.09 -1.12
CA LEU A 210 -27.54 -19.43 0.25
C LEU A 210 -28.14 -18.24 1.02
N SER A 211 -27.67 -17.02 0.74
CA SER A 211 -28.21 -15.80 1.37
C SER A 211 -29.65 -15.51 0.93
N HIS A 212 -30.03 -15.94 -0.28
CA HIS A 212 -31.34 -15.76 -0.87
C HIS A 212 -32.18 -17.04 -0.90
N ILE A 213 -31.82 -18.04 -0.10
CA ILE A 213 -32.44 -19.37 -0.20
C ILE A 213 -33.94 -19.36 0.09
N ASN A 214 -34.45 -18.39 0.85
CA ASN A 214 -35.87 -18.27 1.19
C ASN A 214 -36.64 -17.29 0.28
N ASP A 215 -35.96 -16.66 -0.68
CA ASP A 215 -36.58 -15.66 -1.54
C ASP A 215 -37.46 -16.32 -2.61
N LYS A 216 -38.58 -15.66 -2.94
CA LYS A 216 -39.53 -16.17 -3.94
C LYS A 216 -38.95 -16.22 -5.35
N ASP A 217 -38.05 -15.30 -5.68
CA ASP A 217 -37.46 -15.16 -7.02
C ASP A 217 -36.12 -15.92 -7.17
N LEU A 218 -35.81 -16.87 -6.27
CA LEU A 218 -34.53 -17.61 -6.23
C LEU A 218 -34.19 -18.28 -7.58
N GLU A 219 -35.19 -18.75 -8.31
CA GLU A 219 -35.05 -19.38 -9.63
C GLU A 219 -34.24 -18.50 -10.60
N LEU A 220 -34.39 -17.17 -10.54
CA LEU A 220 -33.66 -16.24 -11.40
C LEU A 220 -32.16 -16.22 -11.11
N LEU A 221 -31.76 -16.39 -9.84
CA LEU A 221 -30.36 -16.47 -9.45
C LEU A 221 -29.76 -17.84 -9.81
N VAL A 222 -30.50 -18.91 -9.56
CA VAL A 222 -30.07 -20.29 -9.86
C VAL A 222 -29.78 -20.44 -11.35
N ASN A 223 -30.62 -19.87 -12.21
CA ASN A 223 -30.43 -19.87 -13.66
C ASN A 223 -29.16 -19.15 -14.14
N LYS A 224 -28.60 -18.22 -13.36
CA LYS A 224 -27.35 -17.51 -13.66
C LYS A 224 -26.14 -18.07 -12.91
N ALA A 225 -26.36 -18.96 -11.95
CA ALA A 225 -25.29 -19.48 -11.12
C ALA A 225 -24.41 -20.46 -11.92
N LYS A 226 -23.10 -20.35 -11.67
CA LYS A 226 -22.11 -21.31 -12.17
C LYS A 226 -21.42 -21.91 -10.97
N LEU A 227 -21.96 -23.03 -10.52
CA LEU A 227 -21.46 -23.76 -9.37
C LEU A 227 -20.60 -24.93 -9.84
N THR A 228 -19.63 -25.31 -9.03
CA THR A 228 -18.94 -26.59 -9.16
C THR A 228 -19.84 -27.73 -8.67
N PRO A 229 -19.59 -28.99 -9.06
CA PRO A 229 -20.37 -30.14 -8.59
C PRO A 229 -20.53 -30.22 -7.07
N LYS A 230 -19.47 -29.88 -6.33
CA LYS A 230 -19.49 -29.84 -4.87
C LYS A 230 -20.40 -28.73 -4.33
N GLU A 231 -20.33 -27.54 -4.92
CA GLU A 231 -21.17 -26.40 -4.54
C GLU A 231 -22.64 -26.64 -4.88
N GLU A 232 -22.95 -27.34 -5.99
CA GLU A 232 -24.31 -27.76 -6.31
C GLU A 232 -24.90 -28.67 -5.22
N ILE A 233 -24.13 -29.67 -4.77
CA ILE A 233 -24.56 -30.57 -3.70
C ILE A 233 -24.73 -29.81 -2.38
N GLU A 234 -23.80 -28.89 -2.06
CA GLU A 234 -23.91 -28.10 -0.84
C GLU A 234 -25.13 -27.18 -0.87
N PHE A 235 -25.43 -26.56 -2.01
CA PHE A 235 -26.66 -25.79 -2.22
C PHE A 235 -27.89 -26.66 -2.02
N ALA A 236 -27.95 -27.83 -2.66
CA ALA A 236 -29.06 -28.78 -2.54
C ALA A 236 -29.28 -29.26 -1.11
N ARG A 237 -28.20 -29.54 -0.38
CA ARG A 237 -28.26 -29.92 1.04
C ARG A 237 -28.88 -28.82 1.92
N LYS A 238 -28.61 -27.56 1.61
CA LYS A 238 -29.19 -26.42 2.32
C LYS A 238 -30.61 -26.09 1.84
N LEU A 239 -30.94 -26.39 0.59
CA LEU A 239 -32.26 -26.22 0.00
C LEU A 239 -33.25 -27.27 0.52
N TYR A 240 -32.77 -28.48 0.83
CA TYR A 240 -33.59 -29.58 1.31
C TYR A 240 -34.49 -29.19 2.49
N MET A 241 -35.79 -29.46 2.36
CA MET A 241 -36.85 -29.14 3.34
C MET A 241 -37.09 -27.63 3.58
N THR A 242 -36.63 -26.76 2.69
CA THR A 242 -36.96 -25.33 2.75
C THR A 242 -38.28 -25.01 2.05
N ARG A 243 -38.67 -25.84 1.06
CA ARG A 243 -39.88 -25.69 0.23
C ARG A 243 -40.56 -27.05 0.02
N THR A 244 -41.55 -27.09 -0.87
CA THR A 244 -42.14 -28.35 -1.29
C THR A 244 -41.15 -29.14 -2.17
N PRO A 245 -41.15 -30.48 -2.11
CA PRO A 245 -40.20 -31.29 -2.89
C PRO A 245 -40.20 -30.98 -4.40
N ASP A 246 -41.39 -30.74 -4.98
CA ASP A 246 -41.54 -30.41 -6.40
C ASP A 246 -40.91 -29.04 -6.74
N GLU A 247 -41.07 -28.04 -5.87
CA GLU A 247 -40.46 -26.72 -6.04
C GLU A 247 -38.93 -26.79 -5.95
N GLU A 248 -38.39 -27.57 -5.00
CA GLU A 248 -36.94 -27.72 -4.84
C GLU A 248 -36.31 -28.42 -6.03
N LEU A 249 -36.94 -29.50 -6.52
CA LEU A 249 -36.49 -30.23 -7.72
C LEU A 249 -36.56 -29.37 -8.98
N SER A 250 -37.59 -28.52 -9.11
CA SER A 250 -37.72 -27.57 -10.21
C SER A 250 -36.62 -26.50 -10.18
N LEU A 251 -36.29 -25.97 -9.01
CA LEU A 251 -35.23 -24.96 -8.86
C LEU A 251 -33.87 -25.47 -9.34
N VAL A 252 -33.54 -26.73 -9.05
CA VAL A 252 -32.24 -27.32 -9.39
C VAL A 252 -32.22 -28.06 -10.73
N ASP A 253 -33.23 -27.87 -11.60
CA ASP A 253 -33.38 -28.64 -12.83
C ASP A 253 -32.13 -28.59 -13.74
N LYS A 254 -31.45 -27.43 -13.74
CA LYS A 254 -30.20 -27.19 -14.50
C LYS A 254 -28.91 -27.54 -13.76
N MET A 255 -29.01 -28.02 -12.53
CA MET A 255 -27.89 -28.38 -11.65
C MET A 255 -27.91 -29.91 -11.44
N PRO A 256 -27.25 -30.69 -12.29
CA PRO A 256 -27.42 -32.14 -12.34
C PRO A 256 -26.96 -32.83 -11.04
N TYR A 257 -25.95 -32.31 -10.34
CA TYR A 257 -25.50 -32.88 -9.07
C TYR A 257 -26.47 -32.52 -7.93
N ALA A 258 -26.98 -31.28 -7.92
CA ALA A 258 -28.00 -30.86 -6.96
C ALA A 258 -29.31 -31.64 -7.12
N LYS A 259 -29.77 -31.82 -8.37
CA LYS A 259 -30.97 -32.58 -8.71
C LYS A 259 -30.86 -34.04 -8.33
N SER A 260 -29.73 -34.68 -8.65
CA SER A 260 -29.47 -36.08 -8.28
C SER A 260 -29.47 -36.27 -6.77
N TYR A 261 -28.88 -35.33 -6.02
CA TYR A 261 -28.88 -35.34 -4.57
C TYR A 261 -30.30 -35.25 -3.99
N LEU A 262 -31.10 -34.27 -4.41
CA LEU A 262 -32.48 -34.11 -3.92
C LEU A 262 -33.38 -35.29 -4.31
N ALA A 263 -33.26 -35.79 -5.55
CA ALA A 263 -34.04 -36.93 -6.02
C ALA A 263 -33.78 -38.18 -5.17
N LEU A 264 -32.52 -38.44 -4.81
CA LEU A 264 -32.18 -39.55 -3.91
C LEU A 264 -32.66 -39.31 -2.47
N LYS A 265 -32.60 -38.08 -1.96
CA LYS A 265 -33.10 -37.73 -0.61
C LYS A 265 -34.62 -37.86 -0.49
N TYR A 266 -35.37 -37.52 -1.53
CA TYR A 266 -36.82 -37.66 -1.60
C TYR A 266 -37.29 -39.06 -2.07
N GLU A 267 -36.37 -40.00 -2.28
CA GLU A 267 -36.67 -41.36 -2.77
C GLU A 267 -37.35 -41.39 -4.16
N HIS A 268 -37.19 -40.34 -4.98
CA HIS A 268 -37.58 -40.31 -6.40
C HIS A 268 -36.54 -41.03 -7.27
N LEU A 269 -36.49 -42.36 -7.16
CA LEU A 269 -35.44 -43.19 -7.78
C LEU A 269 -35.42 -43.14 -9.31
N ASP A 270 -36.57 -43.04 -9.97
CA ASP A 270 -36.64 -42.93 -11.43
C ASP A 270 -36.02 -41.62 -11.92
N LEU A 271 -36.38 -40.50 -11.28
CA LEU A 271 -35.81 -39.18 -11.57
C LEU A 271 -34.30 -39.12 -11.30
N ALA A 272 -33.86 -39.74 -10.20
CA ALA A 272 -32.44 -39.85 -9.85
C ALA A 272 -31.69 -40.64 -10.94
N LYS A 273 -32.23 -41.79 -11.35
CA LYS A 273 -31.65 -42.63 -12.40
C LYS A 273 -31.52 -41.88 -13.72
N ASP A 274 -32.61 -41.26 -14.19
CA ASP A 274 -32.63 -40.51 -15.45
C ASP A 274 -31.60 -39.37 -15.43
N THR A 275 -31.50 -38.64 -14.31
CA THR A 275 -30.56 -37.52 -14.18
C THR A 275 -29.10 -37.98 -14.11
N ILE A 276 -28.82 -39.06 -13.38
CA ILE A 276 -27.47 -39.61 -13.19
C ILE A 276 -26.94 -40.22 -14.50
N GLU A 277 -27.78 -41.01 -15.19
CA GLU A 277 -27.41 -41.65 -16.46
C GLU A 277 -27.22 -40.62 -17.57
N ALA A 278 -28.10 -39.61 -17.67
CA ALA A 278 -28.00 -38.57 -18.69
C ALA A 278 -26.77 -37.66 -18.54
N ASN A 279 -26.25 -37.49 -17.32
CA ASN A 279 -25.12 -36.61 -17.02
C ASN A 279 -23.85 -37.36 -16.57
N GLU A 280 -23.83 -38.69 -16.69
CA GLU A 280 -22.70 -39.58 -16.34
C GLU A 280 -22.15 -39.36 -14.91
N ILE A 281 -23.04 -39.16 -13.93
CA ILE A 281 -22.66 -38.78 -12.55
C ILE A 281 -22.27 -40.01 -11.71
N LYS A 282 -21.03 -40.48 -11.87
CA LYS A 282 -20.50 -41.67 -11.18
C LYS A 282 -20.64 -41.64 -9.66
N PHE A 283 -20.54 -40.46 -9.05
CA PHE A 283 -20.62 -40.30 -7.59
C PHE A 283 -21.94 -40.83 -7.01
N PHE A 284 -23.06 -40.58 -7.68
CA PHE A 284 -24.38 -40.98 -7.19
C PHE A 284 -24.82 -42.37 -7.66
N GLU A 285 -24.16 -42.97 -8.66
CA GLU A 285 -24.49 -44.33 -9.14
C GLU A 285 -24.44 -45.38 -8.03
N PHE A 286 -23.45 -45.28 -7.14
CA PHE A 286 -23.30 -46.22 -6.03
C PHE A 286 -24.47 -46.12 -5.05
N PHE A 287 -24.85 -44.89 -4.68
CA PHE A 287 -25.99 -44.64 -3.80
C PHE A 287 -27.31 -45.09 -4.44
N LEU A 288 -27.49 -44.84 -5.74
CA LEU A 288 -28.67 -45.29 -6.48
C LEU A 288 -28.82 -46.83 -6.43
N LYS A 289 -27.73 -47.57 -6.67
CA LYS A 289 -27.74 -49.04 -6.60
C LYS A 289 -28.05 -49.57 -5.20
N LEU A 290 -27.49 -48.95 -4.16
CA LEU A 290 -27.81 -49.31 -2.77
C LEU A 290 -29.29 -49.09 -2.45
N ARG A 291 -29.86 -47.96 -2.88
CA ARG A 291 -31.28 -47.62 -2.66
C ARG A 291 -32.20 -48.57 -3.42
N LEU A 292 -31.88 -48.90 -4.67
CA LEU A 292 -32.62 -49.91 -5.47
C LEU A 292 -32.56 -51.32 -4.84
N ALA A 293 -31.48 -51.64 -4.14
CA ALA A 293 -31.34 -52.88 -3.38
C ALA A 293 -32.03 -52.86 -1.99
N GLY A 294 -32.73 -51.78 -1.65
CA GLY A 294 -33.42 -51.62 -0.36
C GLY A 294 -32.52 -51.19 0.80
N ILE A 295 -31.24 -50.88 0.54
CA ILE A 295 -30.29 -50.45 1.58
C ILE A 295 -30.37 -48.93 1.73
N LYS A 296 -30.80 -48.45 2.89
CA LYS A 296 -30.83 -47.02 3.22
C LYS A 296 -29.46 -46.56 3.72
N ALA A 297 -28.61 -46.09 2.81
CA ALA A 297 -27.35 -45.42 3.14
C ALA A 297 -27.54 -43.90 3.09
N ASP A 298 -27.29 -43.19 4.21
CA ASP A 298 -27.42 -41.73 4.23
C ASP A 298 -26.31 -41.07 3.42
N ILE A 299 -26.69 -40.30 2.41
CA ILE A 299 -25.76 -39.67 1.48
C ILE A 299 -24.89 -38.64 2.22
N ASP A 300 -25.43 -37.98 3.25
CA ASP A 300 -24.72 -36.97 4.03
C ASP A 300 -23.51 -37.54 4.79
N GLU A 301 -23.54 -38.82 5.18
CA GLU A 301 -22.43 -39.48 5.88
C GLU A 301 -21.19 -39.69 4.99
N TYR A 302 -21.35 -39.62 3.66
CA TYR A 302 -20.31 -39.99 2.71
C TYR A 302 -19.95 -38.86 1.73
N ILE A 303 -20.67 -37.74 1.71
CA ILE A 303 -20.38 -36.58 0.84
C ILE A 303 -19.02 -35.92 1.15
N ASP A 304 -18.54 -36.00 2.39
CA ASP A 304 -17.22 -35.46 2.76
C ASP A 304 -16.05 -36.32 2.27
N SER A 305 -16.32 -37.53 1.74
CA SER A 305 -15.30 -38.41 1.16
C SER A 305 -14.99 -38.04 -0.29
N LYS A 306 -14.13 -37.02 -0.47
CA LYS A 306 -13.50 -36.59 -1.74
C LYS A 306 -14.34 -36.82 -3.02
N ILE A 307 -15.24 -35.87 -3.30
CA ILE A 307 -15.70 -35.53 -4.65
C ILE A 307 -14.59 -34.81 -5.40
#